data_AF-A0A850UX31-F1
#
_entry.id   AF-A0A850UX31-F1
#
_cell.length_a   1.000
_cell.length_b   1.000
_cell.length_c   1.000
_cell.angle_alpha   90.00
_cell.angle_beta   90.00
_cell.angle_gamma   90.00
#
_symmetry.space_group_name_H-M   'P 1'
#
loop_
_entity.id
_entity.type
_entity.pdbx_description
1 polymer ?
#
loop_
_entity_poly.entity_id
_entity_poly.type
_entity_poly.pdbx_seq_one_letter_code
_entity_poly.pdbx_strand_id
1 'polypeptide(L)'
;MPKPTHYYIKIARFMPRVEIVQKHNTAARRLYIRGHNGKIYPYLVMNDACLTESRREERVLQLLRLLNPCLEKRKETTKRHLFFTVPRVVAVSPQMRLVEDNPSSLSLVEIYKQRCAKKGIEHDNPISRYYDRLATVQARGTQASHQV
;
A
#
# COMPACT_ATOMS: atom_id res chain seq x y z
N MET A 1 3.63 24.66 3.46
CA MET A 1 3.50 25.34 4.76
C MET A 1 2.42 24.67 5.57
N PRO A 2 2.52 24.61 6.92
CA PRO A 2 1.44 24.09 7.76
C PRO A 2 0.17 24.93 7.51
N LYS A 3 -0.96 24.28 7.26
CA LYS A 3 -2.25 24.97 7.11
C LYS A 3 -2.67 25.55 8.48
N PRO A 4 -3.36 26.70 8.52
CA PRO A 4 -3.84 27.28 9.77
C PRO A 4 -4.67 26.27 10.58
N THR A 5 -4.48 26.28 11.90
CA THR A 5 -4.98 25.27 12.86
C THR A 5 -6.51 25.12 12.89
N HIS A 6 -7.23 26.16 12.48
CA HIS A 6 -8.70 26.16 12.43
C HIS A 6 -9.31 25.25 11.36
N TYR A 7 -8.53 24.70 10.44
CA TYR A 7 -9.02 23.81 9.37
C TYR A 7 -8.80 22.32 9.65
N TYR A 8 -8.29 21.94 10.82
CA TYR A 8 -8.08 20.53 11.12
C TYR A 8 -9.38 19.78 11.39
N ILE A 9 -9.49 18.60 10.79
CA ILE A 9 -10.59 17.69 11.05
C ILE A 9 -10.37 17.01 12.40
N LYS A 10 -11.14 17.41 13.41
CA LYS A 10 -11.23 16.72 14.70
C LYS A 10 -12.02 15.42 14.56
N ILE A 11 -11.61 14.41 15.34
CA ILE A 11 -12.33 13.15 15.50
C ILE A 11 -13.62 13.44 16.28
N ALA A 12 -14.76 13.07 15.73
CA ALA A 12 -16.05 13.16 16.42
C ALA A 12 -16.36 11.86 17.17
N ARG A 13 -16.16 10.71 16.52
CA ARG A 13 -16.32 9.38 17.14
C ARG A 13 -15.66 8.29 16.30
N PHE A 14 -15.40 7.15 16.93
CA PHE A 14 -15.11 5.90 16.24
C PHE A 14 -16.42 5.20 15.87
N MET A 15 -16.48 4.63 14.67
CA MET A 15 -17.61 3.82 14.26
C MET A 15 -17.51 2.45 14.92
N PRO A 16 -18.64 1.83 15.31
CA PRO A 16 -18.63 0.59 16.09
C PRO A 16 -18.21 -0.65 15.28
N ARG A 17 -18.34 -0.60 13.95
CA ARG A 17 -18.03 -1.73 13.08
C ARG A 17 -16.55 -1.73 12.70
N VAL A 18 -15.91 -2.88 12.91
CA VAL A 18 -14.54 -3.17 12.48
C VAL A 18 -14.60 -4.28 11.45
N GLU A 19 -13.81 -4.16 10.38
CA GLU A 19 -13.69 -5.19 9.35
C GLU A 19 -12.31 -5.82 9.39
N ILE A 20 -12.24 -7.14 9.19
CA ILE A 20 -10.96 -7.82 8.97
C ILE A 20 -10.77 -7.92 7.47
N VAL A 21 -9.68 -7.34 6.97
CA VAL A 21 -9.37 -7.30 5.54
C VAL A 21 -8.01 -7.90 5.28
N GLN A 22 -7.92 -8.69 4.22
CA GLN A 22 -6.65 -9.14 3.68
C GLN A 22 -6.19 -8.10 2.65
N LYS A 23 -5.16 -7.31 2.98
CA LYS A 23 -4.54 -6.35 2.07
C LYS A 23 -3.03 -6.35 2.25
N HIS A 24 -2.29 -6.10 1.18
CA HIS A 24 -0.81 -6.05 1.22
C HIS A 24 -0.19 -7.30 1.85
N ASN A 25 -0.71 -8.48 1.47
CA ASN A 25 -0.32 -9.79 2.01
C ASN A 25 -0.43 -9.92 3.55
N THR A 26 -1.19 -9.04 4.19
CA THR A 26 -1.38 -9.03 5.65
C THR A 26 -2.87 -9.01 5.98
N ALA A 27 -3.26 -9.74 7.02
CA ALA A 27 -4.57 -9.62 7.62
C ALA A 27 -4.57 -8.40 8.57
N ALA A 28 -5.28 -7.34 8.21
CA ALA A 28 -5.35 -6.11 8.99
C ALA A 28 -6.78 -5.84 9.46
N ARG A 29 -6.90 -5.16 10.61
CA ARG A 29 -8.20 -4.66 11.09
C ARG A 29 -8.41 -3.26 10.54
N ARG A 30 -9.53 -3.05 9.84
CA ARG A 30 -9.96 -1.73 9.35
C ARG A 30 -10.88 -1.09 10.37
N LEU A 31 -10.43 0.04 10.91
CA LEU A 31 -11.22 0.94 11.75
C LEU A 31 -11.79 2.08 10.90
N TYR A 32 -12.94 2.58 11.30
CA TYR A 32 -13.60 3.71 10.65
C TYR A 32 -13.73 4.86 11.65
N ILE A 33 -13.09 5.99 11.34
CA ILE A 33 -13.09 7.18 12.18
C ILE A 33 -14.01 8.23 11.56
N ARG A 34 -15.00 8.73 12.29
CA ARG A 34 -15.87 9.81 11.82
C ARG A 34 -15.30 11.15 12.24
N GLY A 35 -15.04 12.02 11.26
CA GLY A 35 -14.68 13.41 11.51
C GLY A 35 -15.88 14.28 11.87
N HIS A 36 -15.63 15.41 12.54
CA HIS A 36 -16.68 16.40 12.85
C HIS A 36 -17.32 17.02 11.59
N ASN A 37 -16.66 16.91 10.44
CA ASN A 37 -17.19 17.28 9.12
C ASN A 37 -18.14 16.23 8.51
N GLY A 38 -18.48 15.17 9.26
CA GLY A 38 -19.37 14.10 8.82
C GLY A 38 -18.71 13.02 7.93
N LYS A 39 -17.49 13.23 7.43
CA LYS A 39 -16.77 12.24 6.60
C LYS A 39 -16.27 11.08 7.44
N ILE A 40 -16.22 9.90 6.83
CA ILE A 40 -15.66 8.68 7.42
C ILE A 40 -14.28 8.43 6.83
N TYR A 41 -13.30 8.19 7.70
CA TYR A 41 -11.90 7.95 7.37
C TYR A 41 -11.55 6.50 7.74
N PRO A 42 -11.36 5.61 6.75
CA PRO A 42 -10.92 4.24 6.98
C PRO A 42 -9.41 4.20 7.24
N TYR A 43 -9.01 3.48 8.29
CA TYR A 43 -7.61 3.23 8.62
C TYR A 43 -7.39 1.74 8.90
N LEU A 44 -6.31 1.19 8.38
CA LEU A 44 -5.82 -0.13 8.73
C LEU A 44 -4.94 -0.02 9.96
N VAL A 45 -5.22 -0.87 10.94
CA VAL A 45 -4.33 -1.12 12.07
C VAL A 45 -3.31 -2.16 11.62
N MET A 46 -2.07 -1.73 11.48
CA MET A 46 -0.95 -2.58 11.08
C MET A 46 0.02 -2.75 12.25
N ASN A 47 0.44 -4.00 12.46
CA ASN A 47 1.54 -4.32 13.37
C ASN A 47 2.83 -4.39 12.56
N ASP A 48 3.79 -3.56 12.92
CA ASP A 48 5.11 -3.52 12.30
C ASP A 48 5.97 -4.62 12.91
N ALA A 49 6.02 -5.78 12.24
CA ALA A 49 6.91 -6.87 12.60
C ALA A 49 8.40 -6.51 12.37
N CYS A 50 8.68 -5.54 11.49
CA CYS A 50 10.03 -5.09 11.16
C CYS A 50 10.15 -3.54 11.21
N LEU A 51 10.61 -3.03 12.36
CA LEU A 51 10.68 -1.59 12.65
C LEU A 51 11.56 -0.79 11.68
N THR A 52 12.63 -1.40 11.15
CA THR A 52 13.58 -0.73 10.26
C THR A 52 12.96 -0.42 8.89
N GLU A 53 12.20 -1.37 8.34
CA GLU A 53 11.51 -1.18 7.06
C GLU A 53 10.41 -0.13 7.16
N SER A 54 9.62 -0.14 8.24
CA SER A 54 8.53 0.83 8.44
C SER A 54 9.03 2.28 8.54
N ARG A 55 10.15 2.52 9.24
CA ARG A 55 10.78 3.87 9.30
C ARG A 55 11.32 4.33 7.96
N ARG A 56 11.88 3.42 7.17
CA ARG A 56 12.37 3.71 5.82
C ARG A 56 11.21 4.09 4.90
N GLU A 57 10.12 3.33 4.95
CA GLU A 57 8.90 3.61 4.18
C GLU A 57 8.34 5.00 4.51
N GLU A 58 8.20 5.34 5.80
CA GLU A 58 7.70 6.65 6.23
C GLU A 58 8.53 7.82 5.69
N ARG A 59 9.87 7.70 5.69
CA ARG A 59 10.77 8.72 5.12
C ARG A 59 10.54 8.90 3.62
N VAL A 60 10.34 7.81 2.88
CA VAL A 60 10.04 7.86 1.45
C VAL A 60 8.67 8.52 1.22
N LEU A 61 7.64 8.15 1.98
CA LEU A 61 6.32 8.80 1.91
C LEU A 61 6.40 10.29 2.22
N GLN A 62 7.21 10.68 3.21
CA GLN A 62 7.45 12.08 3.55
C GLN A 62 8.13 12.82 2.40
N LEU A 63 9.16 12.24 1.78
CA LEU A 63 9.83 12.80 0.62
C LEU A 63 8.85 13.03 -0.54
N LEU A 64 8.06 12.02 -0.91
CA LEU A 64 7.04 12.13 -1.97
C LEU A 64 6.03 13.24 -1.67
N ARG A 65 5.61 13.39 -0.41
CA ARG A 65 4.71 14.46 0.03
C ARG A 65 5.35 15.85 -0.10
N LEU A 66 6.65 15.97 0.16
CA LEU A 66 7.41 17.22 0.00
C LEU A 66 7.67 17.58 -1.47
N LEU A 67 7.65 16.60 -2.38
CA LEU A 67 7.77 16.86 -3.83
C LEU A 67 6.47 17.41 -4.45
N ASN A 68 5.30 17.12 -3.88
CA ASN A 68 4.02 17.60 -4.42
C ASN A 68 3.93 19.13 -4.58
N PRO A 69 4.34 19.96 -3.60
CA PRO A 69 4.43 21.41 -3.79
C PRO A 69 5.33 21.85 -4.96
N CYS A 70 6.38 21.09 -5.28
CA CYS A 70 7.23 21.38 -6.43
C CYS A 70 6.49 21.10 -7.75
N LEU A 71 5.69 20.03 -7.80
CA LEU A 71 4.84 19.71 -8.95
C LEU A 71 3.71 20.74 -9.12
N GLU A 72 3.10 21.21 -8.04
CA GLU A 72 2.03 22.22 -8.10
C GLU A 72 2.52 23.59 -8.62
N LYS A 73 3.78 23.94 -8.36
CA LYS A 73 4.38 25.21 -8.83
C LYS A 73 4.73 25.21 -10.31
N ARG A 74 4.81 24.04 -10.96
CA ARG A 74 5.24 23.93 -12.36
C ARG A 74 4.01 23.87 -13.28
N LYS A 75 3.97 24.77 -14.28
CA LYS A 75 2.82 24.92 -15.20
C LYS A 75 2.42 23.60 -15.86
N GLU A 76 3.39 22.85 -16.39
CA GLU A 76 3.13 21.64 -17.15
C GLU A 76 2.55 20.50 -16.30
N THR A 77 3.09 20.28 -15.10
CA THR A 77 2.58 19.26 -14.18
C THR A 77 1.22 19.63 -13.63
N THR A 78 1.01 20.90 -13.26
CA THR A 78 -0.29 21.38 -12.74
C THR A 78 -1.39 21.33 -13.80
N LYS A 79 -1.09 21.73 -15.04
CA LYS A 79 -2.04 21.62 -16.16
C LYS A 79 -2.51 20.18 -16.40
N ARG A 80 -1.65 19.20 -16.07
CA ARG A 80 -1.93 17.76 -16.22
C ARG A 80 -2.42 17.11 -14.92
N HIS A 81 -2.60 17.90 -13.84
CA HIS A 81 -2.92 17.40 -12.51
C HIS A 81 -2.00 16.28 -12.03
N LEU A 82 -0.69 16.42 -12.26
CA LEU A 82 0.32 15.45 -11.80
C LEU A 82 0.65 15.70 -10.34
N PHE A 83 0.38 14.70 -9.50
CA PHE A 83 0.76 14.68 -8.09
C PHE A 83 1.01 13.23 -7.64
N PHE A 84 1.88 13.07 -6.65
CA PHE A 84 2.04 11.79 -5.96
C PHE A 84 0.87 11.57 -5.00
N THR A 85 0.19 10.45 -5.15
CA THR A 85 -0.79 9.97 -4.16
C THR A 85 -0.02 9.31 -3.02
N VAL A 86 0.02 9.97 -1.86
CA VAL A 86 0.78 9.52 -0.69
C VAL A 86 -0.17 9.21 0.46
N PRO A 87 -0.37 7.94 0.85
CA PRO A 87 -1.25 7.59 1.95
C PRO A 87 -0.75 8.19 3.27
N ARG A 88 -1.67 8.48 4.18
CA ARG A 88 -1.33 8.92 5.53
C ARG A 88 -0.95 7.71 6.39
N VAL A 89 0.23 7.79 6.98
CA VAL A 89 0.71 6.81 7.97
C VAL A 89 0.94 7.55 9.27
N VAL A 90 0.38 7.02 10.36
CA VAL A 90 0.49 7.59 11.70
C VAL A 90 0.95 6.48 12.64
N ALA A 91 2.19 6.56 13.11
CA ALA A 91 2.69 5.68 14.16
C ALA A 91 1.95 5.97 15.48
N VAL A 92 1.39 4.93 16.09
CA VAL A 92 0.68 5.01 17.39
C VAL A 92 1.59 4.47 18.50
N SER A 93 2.33 3.41 18.21
CA SER A 93 3.39 2.86 19.07
C SER A 93 4.55 2.39 18.19
N PRO A 94 5.72 2.02 18.76
CA PRO A 94 6.83 1.52 17.95
C PRO A 94 6.42 0.38 17.03
N GLN A 95 5.56 -0.53 17.50
CA GLN A 95 5.15 -1.74 16.76
C GLN A 95 3.78 -1.61 16.10
N MET A 96 3.12 -0.45 16.17
CA MET A 96 1.75 -0.28 15.68
C MET A 96 1.56 1.07 14.99
N ARG A 97 1.00 1.02 13.78
CA ARG A 97 0.67 2.20 12.99
C ARG A 97 -0.73 2.12 12.39
N LEU A 98 -1.28 3.30 12.12
CA LEU A 98 -2.50 3.47 11.35
C LEU A 98 -2.13 3.90 9.93
N VAL A 99 -2.57 3.13 8.94
CA VAL A 99 -2.37 3.42 7.53
C VAL A 99 -3.71 3.75 6.89
N GLU A 100 -3.81 4.90 6.23
CA GLU A 100 -5.00 5.30 5.49
C GLU A 100 -5.33 4.26 4.41
N ASP A 101 -6.60 3.88 4.34
CA ASP A 101 -7.07 2.89 3.40
C ASP A 101 -8.17 3.42 2.50
N ASN A 102 -8.16 2.94 1.27
CA ASN A 102 -9.25 3.14 0.33
C ASN A 102 -9.97 1.79 0.15
N PRO A 103 -11.20 1.62 0.66
CA PRO A 103 -11.95 0.37 0.53
C PRO A 103 -12.14 -0.08 -0.92
N SER A 104 -12.14 0.86 -1.87
CA SER A 104 -12.30 0.60 -3.29
C SER A 104 -10.97 0.27 -4.01
N SER A 105 -9.82 0.35 -3.33
CA SER A 105 -8.53 -0.01 -3.93
C SER A 105 -8.25 -1.51 -3.82
N LEU A 106 -7.73 -2.07 -4.91
CA LEU A 106 -7.22 -3.43 -5.01
C LEU A 106 -5.77 -3.40 -5.50
N SER A 107 -4.97 -4.34 -5.04
CA SER A 107 -3.61 -4.53 -5.55
C SER A 107 -3.61 -5.17 -6.94
N LEU A 108 -2.55 -4.93 -7.72
CA LEU A 108 -2.36 -5.60 -9.01
C LEU A 108 -2.32 -7.13 -8.89
N VAL A 109 -1.78 -7.63 -7.77
CA VAL A 109 -1.75 -9.07 -7.46
C VAL A 109 -3.15 -9.62 -7.24
N GLU A 110 -4.01 -8.94 -6.49
CA GLU A 110 -5.40 -9.37 -6.31
C GLU A 110 -6.17 -9.37 -7.64
N ILE A 111 -5.97 -8.35 -8.48
CA ILE A 111 -6.56 -8.29 -9.82
C ILE A 111 -6.10 -9.50 -10.66
N TYR A 112 -4.81 -9.83 -10.61
CA TYR A 112 -4.26 -11.00 -11.29
C TYR A 112 -4.88 -12.30 -10.78
N LYS A 113 -4.91 -12.53 -9.46
CA LYS A 113 -5.52 -13.72 -8.83
C LYS A 113 -6.99 -13.87 -9.22
N GLN A 114 -7.77 -12.80 -9.18
CA GLN A 114 -9.17 -12.80 -9.61
C GLN A 114 -9.31 -13.20 -11.09
N ARG A 115 -8.43 -12.71 -11.97
CA ARG A 115 -8.47 -13.06 -13.40
C ARG A 115 -8.08 -14.51 -13.66
N CYS A 116 -7.09 -15.05 -12.95
CA CYS A 116 -6.70 -16.46 -13.03
C CYS A 116 -7.83 -17.38 -12.53
N ALA A 117 -8.42 -17.07 -11.38
CA ALA A 117 -9.57 -17.80 -10.83
C ALA A 117 -10.74 -17.84 -11.82
N LYS A 118 -11.07 -16.71 -12.47
CA LYS A 118 -12.12 -16.65 -13.51
C LYS A 118 -11.85 -17.54 -14.73
N LYS A 119 -10.58 -17.86 -15.00
CA LYS A 119 -10.17 -18.76 -16.09
C LYS A 119 -9.96 -20.20 -15.62
N GLY A 120 -10.15 -20.51 -14.34
CA GLY A 120 -9.82 -21.83 -13.78
C GLY A 120 -8.32 -22.12 -13.76
N ILE A 121 -7.48 -21.08 -13.80
CA ILE A 121 -6.02 -21.20 -13.80
C ILE A 121 -5.50 -20.93 -12.39
N GLU A 122 -4.63 -21.80 -11.91
CA GLU A 122 -3.89 -21.63 -10.67
C GLU A 122 -2.84 -20.51 -10.85
N HIS A 123 -2.79 -19.56 -9.92
CA HIS A 123 -2.06 -18.30 -10.10
C HIS A 123 -0.56 -18.43 -9.82
N ASP A 124 -0.16 -19.45 -9.06
CA ASP A 124 1.23 -19.78 -8.76
C ASP A 124 1.84 -20.73 -9.80
N ASN A 125 1.05 -21.24 -10.75
CA ASN A 125 1.51 -22.15 -11.81
C ASN A 125 2.72 -21.62 -12.60
N PRO A 126 2.85 -20.31 -12.91
CA PRO A 126 4.08 -19.78 -13.52
C PRO A 126 5.33 -19.99 -12.65
N ILE A 127 5.18 -19.94 -11.32
CA ILE A 127 6.27 -20.16 -10.36
C ILE A 127 6.68 -21.63 -10.38
N SER A 128 5.73 -22.56 -10.30
CA SER A 128 6.01 -24.00 -10.40
C SER A 128 6.71 -24.33 -11.71
N ARG A 129 6.20 -23.82 -12.84
CA ARG A 129 6.80 -24.03 -14.16
C ARG A 129 8.23 -23.48 -14.27
N TYR A 130 8.53 -22.37 -13.59
CA TYR A 130 9.88 -21.83 -13.53
C TYR A 130 10.83 -22.78 -12.79
N TYR A 131 10.41 -23.29 -11.63
CA TYR A 131 11.23 -24.22 -10.84
C TYR A 131 11.45 -25.57 -11.54
N ASP A 132 10.44 -26.11 -12.22
CA ASP A 132 10.60 -27.33 -13.02
C ASP A 132 11.66 -27.16 -14.10
N ARG A 133 11.63 -26.02 -14.81
CA ARG A 133 12.66 -25.68 -15.81
C ARG A 133 14.03 -25.52 -15.17
N LEU A 134 14.13 -24.82 -14.04
CA LEU A 134 15.40 -24.62 -13.35
C LEU A 134 16.02 -25.95 -12.93
N ALA A 135 15.22 -26.88 -12.40
CA ALA A 135 15.66 -28.22 -12.05
C ALA A 135 16.20 -28.99 -13.26
N THR A 136 15.54 -28.91 -14.43
CA THR A 136 16.04 -29.56 -15.65
C THR A 136 17.36 -28.99 -16.15
N VAL A 137 17.61 -27.68 -15.97
CA VAL A 137 18.89 -27.04 -16.33
C VAL A 137 19.99 -27.47 -15.37
N GLN A 138 19.72 -27.48 -14.07
CA GLN A 138 20.70 -27.90 -13.05
C GLN A 138 21.10 -29.37 -13.20
N ALA A 139 20.16 -30.25 -13.53
CA ALA A 139 20.43 -31.67 -13.77
C ALA A 139 21.36 -31.93 -14.97
N ARG A 140 21.47 -30.98 -15.91
CA ARG A 140 22.37 -31.08 -17.09
C ARG A 140 23.82 -30.65 -16.79
N GLY A 141 24.13 -30.26 -15.56
CA GLY A 141 25.49 -29.92 -15.12
C GLY A 141 26.08 -28.66 -15.77
N THR A 142 25.31 -27.94 -16.58
CA THR A 142 25.75 -26.68 -17.20
C THR A 142 25.57 -25.57 -16.16
N GLN A 143 26.65 -24.86 -15.81
CA GLN A 143 26.50 -23.64 -15.00
C GLN A 143 25.55 -22.71 -15.76
N ALA A 144 24.42 -22.37 -15.15
CA ALA A 144 23.47 -21.44 -15.73
C ALA A 144 24.12 -20.05 -15.77
N SER A 145 24.80 -19.73 -16.88
CA SER A 145 25.20 -18.37 -17.16
C SER A 145 23.94 -17.59 -17.52
N HIS A 146 23.62 -16.59 -16.72
CA HIS A 146 22.53 -15.66 -17.00
C HIS A 146 23.01 -14.72 -18.12
N GLN A 147 22.92 -15.16 -19.38
CA GLN A 147 23.03 -14.24 -20.51
C GLN A 147 21.63 -13.69 -20.81
N VAL A 148 21.52 -12.36 -20.70
CA VAL A 148 20.37 -11.53 -21.01
C VAL A 148 20.19 -11.41 -22.51
#